data_AF-A0A5N5WS37-F1
#
_entry.id   AF-A0A5N5WS37-F1
#
_cell.length_a   1.000
_cell.length_b   1.000
_cell.length_c   1.000
_cell.angle_alpha   90.00
_cell.angle_beta   90.00
_cell.angle_gamma   90.00
#
_symmetry.space_group_name_H-M   'P 1'
#
loop_
_entity.id
_entity.type
_entity.pdbx_description
1 polymer ?
#
loop_
_entity_poly.entity_id
_entity_poly.type
_entity_poly.pdbx_seq_one_letter_code
_entity_poly.pdbx_strand_id
1 'polypeptide(L)' 'MVGIGGALPTSDTDIRLGDVVVSTPPGTVGGVVQYDLGKRLQNARFERTGQLNAPPQMLLGRAREMRWRYNNPKLPSPNT' A
#
# COMPACT_ATOMS: atom_id res chain seq x y z
N MET A 1 -1.92 -9.65 -4.37
CA MET A 1 -0.62 -10.26 -4.00
C MET A 1 -0.53 -10.31 -2.50
N VAL A 2 0.07 -11.37 -1.95
CA VAL A 2 0.56 -11.44 -0.57
C VAL A 2 2.01 -11.90 -0.64
N GLY A 3 2.86 -11.44 0.28
CA GLY A 3 4.27 -11.77 0.29
C GLY A 3 4.97 -11.17 1.50
N ILE A 4 6.27 -11.46 1.62
CA ILE A 4 7.16 -10.87 2.61
C ILE A 4 8.12 -9.91 1.92
N GLY A 5 8.61 -8.91 2.65
CA GLY A 5 9.57 -7.95 2.12
C GLY A 5 10.38 -7.29 3.23
N GLY A 6 11.49 -6.66 2.85
CA GLY A 6 12.23 -5.75 3.74
C GLY A 6 11.59 -4.37 3.76
N ALA A 7 11.83 -3.62 4.83
CA ALA A 7 11.46 -2.21 4.96
C ALA A 7 12.71 -1.36 5.15
N LEU A 8 12.58 -0.06 4.85
CA LEU A 8 13.58 0.96 5.18
C LEU A 8 12.96 1.92 6.20
N PRO A 9 13.10 1.64 7.51
CA PRO A 9 12.58 2.53 8.55
C PRO A 9 13.29 3.88 8.53
N THR A 10 12.58 4.94 8.89
CA THR A 10 13.13 6.29 9.09
C THR A 10 12.72 6.81 10.47
N SER A 11 13.27 7.96 10.90
CA SER A 11 12.83 8.60 12.16
C SER A 11 11.33 8.92 12.18
N ASP A 12 10.76 9.21 11.00
CA ASP A 12 9.35 9.59 10.85
C ASP A 12 8.47 8.40 10.45
N THR A 13 9.06 7.21 10.26
CA THR A 13 8.37 6.01 9.77
C THR A 13 8.90 4.79 10.52
N ASP A 14 8.25 4.49 11.64
CA ASP A 14 8.52 3.34 12.49
C ASP A 14 7.90 2.08 11.87
N ILE A 15 8.70 1.32 11.11
CA ILE A 15 8.33 0.01 10.57
C ILE A 15 9.17 -1.05 11.27
N ARG A 16 8.52 -2.08 11.81
CA ARG A 16 9.13 -3.14 12.62
C ARG A 16 8.87 -4.52 12.03
N LEU A 17 9.70 -5.48 12.45
CA LEU A 17 9.47 -6.88 12.10
C LEU A 17 8.11 -7.33 12.65
N GLY A 18 7.29 -7.91 11.77
CA GLY A 18 5.93 -8.34 12.10
C GLY A 18 4.83 -7.37 11.65
N ASP A 19 5.18 -6.16 11.22
CA ASP A 19 4.20 -5.23 10.67
C ASP A 19 3.60 -5.76 9.37
N VAL A 20 2.30 -5.53 9.20
CA VAL A 20 1.56 -5.88 7.99
C VAL A 20 1.26 -4.59 7.21
N VAL A 21 1.71 -4.55 5.97
CA VAL A 21 1.46 -3.43 5.06
C VAL A 21 0.35 -3.80 4.08
N VAL A 22 -0.67 -2.94 3.97
CA VAL A 22 -1.76 -3.08 3.01
C VAL A 22 -1.68 -1.93 2.02
N SER A 23 -1.60 -2.22 0.72
CA SER A 23 -1.59 -1.15 -0.28
C SER A 23 -2.93 -0.41 -0.29
N THR A 24 -2.88 0.92 -0.29
CA THR A 24 -4.06 1.78 -0.43
C THR A 24 -4.00 2.48 -1.79
N PRO A 25 -4.41 1.82 -2.88
CA PRO A 25 -4.27 2.39 -4.22
C PRO A 25 -5.12 3.64 -4.42
N PRO A 26 -4.55 4.73 -4.99
CA PRO A 26 -5.33 5.79 -5.59
C PRO A 26 -5.74 5.41 -7.02
N GLY A 27 -7.01 5.65 -7.38
CA GLY A 27 -7.50 5.43 -8.74
C GLY A 27 -7.50 3.95 -9.18
N THR A 28 -6.99 3.67 -10.38
CA THR A 28 -7.07 2.36 -11.05
C THR A 28 -5.84 1.47 -10.85
N VAL A 29 -4.85 1.90 -10.05
CA VAL A 29 -3.62 1.11 -9.85
C VAL A 29 -3.72 0.10 -8.71
N GLY A 30 -2.92 -0.97 -8.71
CA GLY A 30 -2.91 -1.98 -7.63
C GLY A 30 -2.27 -1.55 -6.30
N GLY A 31 -1.66 -0.36 -6.25
CA GLY A 31 -1.01 0.19 -5.06
C GLY A 31 0.35 -0.42 -4.71
N VAL A 32 0.82 -1.39 -5.49
CA VAL A 32 2.17 -1.97 -5.42
C VAL A 32 2.84 -1.78 -6.78
N VAL A 33 4.08 -1.27 -6.78
CA VAL A 33 4.94 -1.20 -7.96
C VAL A 33 5.89 -2.39 -7.92
N GLN A 34 5.75 -3.28 -8.89
CA GLN A 34 6.63 -4.44 -9.05
C GLN A 34 7.65 -4.12 -10.14
N TYR A 35 8.95 -4.14 -9.79
CA TYR A 35 10.03 -3.73 -10.70
C TYR A 35 10.27 -4.72 -11.85
N ASP A 36 9.87 -5.97 -11.69
CA ASP A 36 9.88 -7.00 -12.73
C ASP A 36 8.78 -6.79 -13.80
N LEU A 37 7.69 -6.10 -13.45
CA LEU A 37 6.61 -5.71 -14.35
C LEU A 37 6.86 -4.36 -15.03
N GLY A 38 8.11 -4.08 -15.37
CA GLY A 38 8.41 -2.93 -16.22
C GLY A 38 9.57 -3.16 -17.16
N LYS A 39 9.64 -2.25 -18.14
CA LYS A 39 10.58 -2.30 -19.24
C LYS A 39 11.50 -1.09 -19.14
N ARG A 40 12.81 -1.33 -19.26
CA ARG A 40 13.78 -0.26 -19.42
C ARG A 40 13.71 0.27 -20.85
N LEU A 41 13.28 1.51 -21.00
CA LEU A 41 13.31 2.25 -22.25
C LEU A 41 14.73 2.78 -22.53
N GLN A 42 14.96 3.20 -23.78
CA GLN A 42 16.14 3.98 -24.11
C GLN A 42 16.20 5.23 -23.21
N ASN A 43 17.40 5.62 -22.79
CA ASN A 43 17.66 6.73 -21.85
C ASN A 43 17.35 6.43 -20.36
N ALA A 44 17.46 5.17 -19.93
CA ALA A 44 17.30 4.75 -18.53
C ALA A 44 15.92 5.06 -17.90
N ARG A 45 14.90 5.32 -18.73
CA ARG A 45 13.52 5.48 -18.25
C ARG A 45 12.91 4.10 -18.00
N PHE A 46 12.19 3.96 -16.89
CA PHE A 46 11.44 2.75 -16.57
C PHE A 46 9.97 2.97 -16.93
N GLU A 47 9.43 2.10 -17.77
CA GLU A 47 8.00 2.05 -18.08
C GLU A 47 7.36 0.89 -17.33
N ARG A 48 6.37 1.18 -16.50
CA ARG A 48 5.57 0.14 -15.85
C ARG A 48 4.65 -0.48 -16.91
N THR A 49 4.88 -1.75 -17.23
CA THR A 49 4.12 -2.48 -18.24
C THR A 49 2.97 -3.29 -17.65
N GLY A 50 2.93 -3.44 -16.32
CA GLY A 50 1.88 -4.19 -15.65
C GLY A 50 1.65 -3.77 -14.21
N GLN A 51 0.61 -4.34 -13.62
CA GLN A 51 0.27 -4.13 -12.24
C GLN A 51 -0.41 -5.33 -11.61
N LEU A 52 -0.24 -5.43 -10.30
CA LEU A 52 -0.97 -6.38 -9.49
C LEU A 52 -2.40 -5.89 -9.27
N ASN A 53 -3.29 -6.83 -8.97
CA ASN A 53 -4.63 -6.52 -8.51
C ASN A 53 -4.58 -5.76 -7.18
N ALA A 54 -5.49 -4.80 -7.02
CA ALA A 54 -5.70 -4.12 -5.74
C ALA A 54 -6.16 -5.13 -4.65
N PRO A 55 -5.94 -4.81 -3.36
CA PRO A 55 -6.51 -5.59 -2.28
C PRO A 55 -8.05 -5.67 -2.36
N PRO A 56 -8.68 -6.77 -1.92
CA PRO A 56 -10.13 -6.88 -1.88
C PRO A 56 -10.80 -5.70 -1.15
N GLN A 57 -12.00 -5.31 -1.59
CA GLN A 57 -12.74 -4.17 -1.01
C GLN A 57 -12.91 -4.26 0.51
N MET A 58 -13.10 -5.47 1.05
CA MET A 58 -13.20 -5.68 2.50
C MET A 58 -11.95 -5.20 3.23
N LEU A 59 -10.76 -5.52 2.72
CA LEU A 59 -9.49 -5.09 3.32
C LEU A 59 -9.29 -3.58 3.17
N LEU A 60 -9.68 -3.00 2.03
CA LEU A 60 -9.63 -1.55 1.81
C LEU A 60 -10.56 -0.80 2.77
N GLY A 61 -11.76 -1.34 3.02
CA GLY A 61 -12.71 -0.79 4.00
C GLY A 61 -12.12 -0.79 5.41
N ARG A 62 -11.51 -1.91 5.83
CA ARG A 62 -10.85 -2.02 7.13
C ARG A 62 -9.62 -1.13 7.26
N ALA A 63 -8.77 -1.04 6.23
CA ALA A 63 -7.61 -0.16 6.23
C ALA A 63 -8.02 1.32 6.36
N ARG A 64 -9.09 1.73 5.66
CA ARG A 64 -9.67 3.08 5.79
C ARG A 64 -10.19 3.34 7.19
N GLU A 65 -10.92 2.39 7.77
CA GLU A 65 -11.43 2.49 9.14
C GLU A 65 -10.29 2.61 10.16
N MET A 66 -9.27 1.75 10.07
CA MET A 66 -8.10 1.79 10.95
C MET A 66 -7.37 3.13 10.87
N ARG A 67 -7.13 3.62 9.65
CA ARG A 67 -6.52 4.94 9.42
C ARG A 67 -7.37 6.07 10.01
N TRP A 68 -8.69 5.98 9.87
CA TRP A 68 -9.60 6.96 10.45
C TRP A 68 -9.51 6.98 11.98
N ARG A 69 -9.55 5.81 12.63
CA ARG A 69 -9.45 5.70 14.10
C ARG A 69 -8.10 6.20 14.62
N TYR A 70 -7.01 5.89 13.91
CA TYR A 70 -5.68 6.38 14.24
C TYR A 70 -5.62 7.92 14.23
N ASN A 71 -6.22 8.55 13.22
CA ASN A 71 -6.26 10.01 13.12
C ASN A 71 -7.32 10.66 14.04
N ASN A 72 -8.30 9.90 14.54
CA ASN A 72 -9.46 10.41 15.29
C ASN A 72 -9.73 9.56 16.55
N PRO A 73 -8.79 9.48 17.51
CA PRO A 73 -8.85 8.52 18.62
C PRO A 73 -10.03 8.72 19.59
N LYS A 74 -10.71 9.88 19.55
CA LYS A 74 -11.84 10.22 20.43
C LYS A 74 -13.20 10.18 19.73
N LEU A 75 -13.26 9.85 18.44
CA LEU A 75 -14.49 9.87 17.65
C LEU A 75 -14.93 8.44 17.29
N PRO A 76 -16.24 8.17 17.15
CA PRO A 76 -16.75 6.87 16.72
C PRO A 76 -16.57 6.65 15.21
N SER A 77 -16.25 5.41 14.81
CA SER A 77 -15.99 5.06 13.41
C SER A 77 -17.17 5.47 12.51
N PRO A 78 -16.92 6.11 11.35
CA PRO A 78 -17.96 6.61 10.45
C PRO A 78 -18.80 5.49 9.79
N ASN A 79 -18.42 4.22 9.98
CA ASN A 79 -19.11 3.05 9.46
C ASN A 79 -19.81 2.24 10.57
N THR A 80 -20.07 2.85 11.75
CA THR A 80 -20.82 2.24 12.87
C THR A 80 -22.28 2.63 12.81
#